data_AF-A0A2H9QNZ3-F1
#
_entry.id   AF-A0A2H9QNZ3-F1
#
_cell.length_a   1.000
_cell.length_b   1.000
_cell.length_c   1.000
_cell.angle_alpha   90.00
_cell.angle_beta   90.00
_cell.angle_gamma   90.00
#
_symmetry.space_group_name_H-M   'P 1'
#
loop_
_entity.id
_entity.type
_entity.pdbx_description
1 polymer ?
#
loop_
_entity_poly.entity_id
_entity_poly.type
_entity_poly.pdbx_seq_one_letter_code
_entity_poly.pdbx_strand_id
1 'polypeptide(L)'
;MPKKSDIIDEKDKKILRELEEDARQTDSSIAKKVRLSKQVTNYRIQQMLKKDIINNFYAVVNVGNLGLTTYYVFIQLEKISKEKEEEILKKINSLDEVGWLISCIGKWDIILNLNESSVLNFEKTLNQIIRICEPNLYDYKFTILSEAEHIGYKFLSSQNYKPLYQGERDKSLKLDVSDEKILRVLSQNARIDSIALSKKIKMPLHILSYRMKKLIKGGIIEGFRPKLNINKLGYQWHLLLIKLDFTSEEERKKLIEFCKYHKNTYYVTFTIGDYNLMLDLHIKSTDELIGIKRELQDKFPNLIKAYESVMIAEEFKIDYIPKGITTTALLFDLDGTLVNTEKFDGKLLKKVLNSNGLKSDEEFRGYSLEDYISKITSDKKLQKKIKKEFISEYELILKNIQIEINNELLRYLKLGLSPLVALVTANNKQLTRRILNKTGLSKYFEVIITCEDVKNQKPEPDAYLKALKELNVSPENCIVFEDSEAGIKSAKAAGIKNIRKVAY
;
A
#
# COMPACT_ATOMS: atom_id res chain seq x y z
N MET A 1 -18.79 -24.08 -38.76
CA MET A 1 -18.25 -23.16 -37.74
C MET A 1 -19.21 -21.99 -37.59
N PRO A 2 -19.74 -21.68 -36.40
CA PRO A 2 -20.60 -20.51 -36.24
C PRO A 2 -19.84 -19.24 -36.67
N LYS A 3 -20.52 -18.32 -37.36
CA LYS A 3 -19.96 -17.01 -37.73
C LYS A 3 -19.39 -16.34 -36.46
N LYS A 4 -18.23 -15.70 -36.55
CA LYS A 4 -17.56 -14.95 -35.45
C LYS A 4 -18.40 -13.81 -34.83
N SER A 5 -19.64 -13.62 -35.26
CA SER A 5 -20.70 -12.79 -34.67
C SER A 5 -21.76 -13.71 -34.03
N ASP A 6 -22.02 -13.80 -32.73
CA ASP A 6 -21.67 -13.01 -31.57
C ASP A 6 -21.41 -14.01 -30.42
N ILE A 7 -20.21 -14.04 -29.85
CA ILE A 7 -19.87 -14.94 -28.73
C ILE A 7 -20.70 -14.62 -27.46
N ILE A 8 -21.25 -13.40 -27.41
CA ILE A 8 -22.13 -12.89 -26.37
C ILE A 8 -23.37 -12.23 -27.00
N ASP A 9 -24.56 -12.52 -26.50
CA ASP A 9 -25.79 -11.89 -27.02
C ASP A 9 -26.04 -10.49 -26.39
N GLU A 10 -27.11 -9.81 -26.80
CA GLU A 10 -27.47 -8.48 -26.26
C GLU A 10 -27.75 -8.49 -24.74
N LYS A 11 -28.18 -9.62 -24.17
CA LYS A 11 -28.38 -9.74 -22.72
C LYS A 11 -27.02 -9.83 -22.01
N ASP A 12 -26.09 -10.59 -22.57
CA ASP A 12 -24.72 -10.67 -22.05
C ASP A 12 -24.03 -9.30 -22.12
N LYS A 13 -24.17 -8.56 -23.23
CA LYS A 13 -23.66 -7.18 -23.35
C LYS A 13 -24.24 -6.26 -22.28
N LYS A 14 -25.55 -6.33 -22.00
CA LYS A 14 -26.18 -5.56 -20.91
C LYS A 14 -25.64 -5.93 -19.53
N ILE A 15 -25.41 -7.22 -19.27
CA ILE A 15 -24.80 -7.68 -18.01
C ILE A 15 -23.37 -7.15 -17.89
N LEU A 16 -22.57 -7.24 -18.96
CA LEU A 16 -21.20 -6.73 -18.98
C LEU A 16 -21.15 -5.22 -18.76
N ARG A 17 -22.08 -4.43 -19.31
CA ARG A 17 -22.19 -2.99 -19.04
C ARG A 17 -22.37 -2.70 -17.55
N GLU A 18 -23.27 -3.43 -16.88
CA GLU A 18 -23.48 -3.24 -15.44
C GLU A 18 -22.28 -3.68 -14.61
N LEU A 19 -21.61 -4.77 -15.00
CA LEU A 19 -20.37 -5.20 -14.36
C LEU A 19 -19.24 -4.19 -14.57
N GLU A 20 -19.18 -3.54 -15.73
CA GLU A 20 -18.20 -2.49 -16.01
C GLU A 20 -18.45 -1.25 -15.14
N GLU A 21 -19.71 -0.87 -14.87
CA GLU A 21 -20.00 0.22 -13.92
C GLU A 21 -19.54 -0.09 -12.49
N ASP A 22 -19.87 -1.28 -12.00
CA ASP A 22 -19.38 -1.79 -10.72
C ASP A 22 -19.47 -3.31 -10.69
N ALA A 23 -18.29 -3.94 -10.75
CA ALA A 23 -18.18 -5.38 -10.77
C ALA A 23 -18.57 -6.03 -9.43
N ARG A 24 -18.80 -5.29 -8.34
CA ARG A 24 -19.24 -5.85 -7.04
C ARG A 24 -20.74 -5.85 -6.83
N GLN A 25 -21.52 -5.32 -7.77
CA GLN A 25 -22.98 -5.36 -7.69
C GLN A 25 -23.52 -6.78 -7.56
N THR A 26 -24.55 -6.96 -6.73
CA THR A 26 -25.19 -8.27 -6.57
C THR A 26 -25.90 -8.69 -7.86
N ASP A 27 -25.98 -10.00 -8.11
CA ASP A 27 -26.70 -10.54 -9.27
C ASP A 27 -28.17 -10.07 -9.30
N SER A 28 -28.80 -9.88 -8.13
CA SER A 28 -30.16 -9.34 -8.02
C SER A 28 -30.26 -7.89 -8.49
N SER A 29 -29.27 -7.05 -8.17
CA SER A 29 -29.20 -5.66 -8.62
C SER A 29 -29.05 -5.58 -10.13
N ILE A 30 -28.10 -6.34 -10.68
CA ILE A 30 -27.87 -6.43 -12.13
C ILE A 30 -29.14 -6.92 -12.82
N ALA A 31 -29.73 -8.02 -12.35
CA ALA A 31 -30.95 -8.63 -12.89
C ALA A 31 -32.10 -7.61 -13.02
N LYS A 32 -32.33 -6.79 -11.99
CA LYS A 32 -33.35 -5.74 -11.98
C LYS A 32 -33.10 -4.70 -13.09
N LYS A 33 -31.86 -4.24 -13.24
CA LYS A 33 -31.48 -3.24 -14.25
C LYS A 33 -31.56 -3.77 -15.68
N VAL A 34 -31.15 -5.03 -15.90
CA VAL A 34 -31.16 -5.64 -17.24
C VAL A 34 -32.48 -6.36 -17.58
N ARG A 35 -33.47 -6.31 -16.69
CA ARG A 35 -34.80 -6.94 -16.83
C ARG A 35 -34.72 -8.47 -17.04
N LEU A 36 -33.92 -9.14 -16.22
CA LEU A 36 -33.79 -10.60 -16.17
C LEU A 36 -34.09 -11.11 -14.75
N SER A 37 -34.22 -12.44 -14.60
CA SER A 37 -34.24 -13.04 -13.26
C SER A 37 -32.84 -13.12 -12.66
N LYS A 38 -32.75 -13.21 -11.33
CA LYS A 38 -31.47 -13.43 -10.62
C LYS A 38 -30.78 -14.69 -11.10
N GLN A 39 -31.52 -15.80 -11.26
CA GLN A 39 -30.96 -17.08 -11.70
C GLN A 39 -30.38 -16.99 -13.12
N VAL A 40 -31.10 -16.35 -14.05
CA VAL A 40 -30.62 -16.19 -15.44
C VAL A 40 -29.38 -15.31 -15.50
N THR A 41 -29.36 -14.22 -14.72
CA THR A 41 -28.21 -13.31 -14.65
C THR A 41 -26.97 -14.02 -14.10
N ASN A 42 -27.12 -14.73 -12.97
CA ASN A 42 -26.04 -15.52 -12.37
C ASN A 42 -25.51 -16.57 -13.36
N TYR A 43 -26.41 -17.35 -13.97
CA TYR A 43 -26.04 -18.37 -14.95
C TYR A 43 -25.21 -17.78 -16.09
N ARG A 44 -25.61 -16.64 -16.65
CA ARG A 44 -24.88 -15.98 -17.75
C ARG A 44 -23.50 -15.48 -17.33
N ILE A 45 -23.36 -14.88 -16.15
CA ILE A 45 -22.05 -14.49 -15.61
C ILE A 45 -21.14 -15.72 -15.47
N GLN A 46 -21.65 -16.82 -14.91
CA GLN A 46 -20.89 -18.06 -14.77
C GLN A 46 -20.51 -18.68 -16.13
N GLN A 47 -21.39 -18.60 -17.13
CA GLN A 47 -21.06 -19.05 -18.49
C GLN A 47 -19.97 -18.18 -19.13
N MET A 48 -20.00 -16.85 -18.94
CA MET A 48 -18.97 -15.97 -19.46
C MET A 48 -17.60 -16.21 -18.79
N LEU A 49 -17.58 -16.50 -17.49
CA LEU A 49 -16.35 -16.94 -16.79
C LEU A 49 -15.86 -18.29 -17.32
N LYS A 50 -16.75 -19.28 -17.44
CA LYS A 50 -16.39 -20.63 -17.94
C LYS A 50 -15.86 -20.60 -19.38
N LYS A 51 -16.40 -19.73 -20.22
CA LYS A 51 -15.93 -19.50 -21.60
C LYS A 51 -14.71 -18.59 -21.66
N ASP A 52 -14.24 -18.08 -20.52
CA ASP A 52 -13.12 -17.15 -20.40
C ASP A 52 -13.33 -15.90 -21.28
N ILE A 53 -14.58 -15.42 -21.34
CA ILE A 53 -14.96 -14.10 -21.85
C ILE A 53 -14.67 -13.06 -20.77
N ILE A 54 -14.96 -13.40 -19.52
CA ILE A 54 -14.51 -12.68 -18.33
C ILE A 54 -13.38 -13.52 -17.73
N ASN A 55 -12.18 -12.96 -17.59
CA ASN A 55 -11.05 -13.65 -16.97
C ASN A 55 -11.20 -13.63 -15.43
N ASN A 56 -11.40 -12.44 -14.86
CA ASN A 56 -11.63 -12.24 -13.43
C ASN A 56 -12.32 -10.89 -13.15
N PHE A 57 -12.47 -10.56 -11.88
CA PHE A 57 -12.93 -9.26 -11.41
C PHE A 57 -11.91 -8.72 -10.42
N TYR A 58 -11.57 -7.45 -10.51
CA TYR A 58 -10.51 -6.85 -9.70
C TYR A 58 -10.92 -5.48 -9.18
N ALA A 59 -10.33 -5.12 -8.04
CA ALA A 59 -10.38 -3.77 -7.50
C ALA A 59 -9.33 -2.92 -8.22
N VAL A 60 -9.75 -1.77 -8.74
CA VAL A 60 -8.82 -0.75 -9.23
C VAL A 60 -8.34 0.03 -8.03
N VAL A 61 -7.04 -0.07 -7.76
CA VAL A 61 -6.41 0.54 -6.60
C VAL A 61 -5.54 1.70 -7.06
N ASN A 62 -5.73 2.87 -6.45
CA ASN A 62 -4.85 4.00 -6.66
C ASN A 62 -3.60 3.83 -5.78
N VAL A 63 -2.55 3.29 -6.39
CA VAL A 63 -1.23 3.07 -5.76
C VAL A 63 -0.53 4.37 -5.35
N GLY A 64 -0.82 5.48 -6.04
CA GLY A 64 -0.40 6.81 -5.62
C GLY A 64 -0.95 7.13 -4.23
N ASN A 65 -2.24 6.86 -3.98
CA ASN A 65 -2.86 6.99 -2.65
C ASN A 65 -2.31 6.00 -1.60
N LEU A 66 -1.52 4.99 -1.99
CA LEU A 66 -0.73 4.14 -1.09
C LEU A 66 0.66 4.68 -0.76
N GLY A 67 1.13 5.69 -1.49
CA GLY A 67 2.44 6.32 -1.29
C GLY A 67 3.52 5.70 -2.17
N LEU A 68 3.08 5.07 -3.25
CA LEU A 68 3.93 4.46 -4.25
C LEU A 68 3.87 5.30 -5.52
N THR A 69 5.00 5.41 -6.20
CA THR A 69 5.11 5.96 -7.54
C THR A 69 5.12 4.80 -8.53
N THR A 70 4.33 4.89 -9.59
CA THR A 70 4.32 3.90 -10.66
C THR A 70 5.30 4.30 -11.75
N TYR A 71 6.16 3.36 -12.15
CA TYR A 71 7.10 3.51 -13.25
C TYR A 71 6.77 2.48 -14.32
N TYR A 72 6.56 2.91 -15.55
CA TYR A 72 6.46 1.99 -16.70
C TYR A 72 7.85 1.75 -17.26
N VAL A 73 8.21 0.49 -17.48
CA VAL A 73 9.48 0.08 -18.06
C VAL A 73 9.18 -0.68 -19.35
N PHE A 74 9.89 -0.30 -20.41
CA PHE A 74 9.80 -0.89 -21.74
C PHE A 74 11.12 -1.58 -22.02
N ILE A 75 11.09 -2.84 -22.41
CA ILE A 75 12.26 -3.68 -22.61
C ILE A 75 12.20 -4.25 -24.02
N GLN A 76 13.28 -4.03 -24.76
CA GLN A 76 13.54 -4.64 -26.04
C GLN A 76 14.65 -5.67 -25.86
N LEU A 77 14.40 -6.88 -26.29
CA LEU A 77 15.32 -8.00 -26.24
C LEU A 77 16.01 -8.18 -27.59
N GLU A 78 17.19 -8.77 -27.57
CA GLU A 78 17.77 -9.34 -28.78
C GLU A 78 16.90 -10.49 -29.28
N LYS A 79 17.14 -10.95 -30.52
CA LYS A 79 16.42 -12.10 -31.08
C LYS A 79 16.73 -13.37 -30.27
N ILE A 80 15.82 -13.74 -29.38
CA ILE A 80 15.90 -14.94 -28.55
C ILE A 80 14.83 -15.96 -28.90
N SER A 81 14.99 -17.20 -28.42
CA SER A 81 13.94 -18.21 -28.54
C SER A 81 12.75 -17.89 -27.62
N LYS A 82 11.58 -18.41 -27.99
CA LYS A 82 10.38 -18.27 -27.18
C LYS A 82 10.55 -18.85 -25.77
N GLU A 83 11.24 -19.97 -25.62
CA GLU A 83 11.48 -20.53 -24.28
C GLU A 83 12.32 -19.59 -23.41
N LYS A 84 13.28 -18.88 -24.01
CA LYS A 84 14.11 -17.94 -23.28
C LYS A 84 13.34 -16.70 -22.85
N GLU A 85 12.48 -16.18 -23.71
CA GLU A 85 11.57 -15.08 -23.39
C GLU A 85 10.64 -15.46 -22.22
N GLU A 86 10.04 -16.65 -22.26
CA GLU A 86 9.20 -17.18 -21.18
C GLU A 86 9.96 -17.32 -19.86
N GLU A 87 11.25 -17.72 -19.89
CA GLU A 87 12.11 -17.78 -18.71
C GLU A 87 12.32 -16.39 -18.07
N ILE A 88 12.60 -15.38 -18.90
CA ILE A 88 12.78 -13.98 -18.47
C ILE A 88 11.48 -13.46 -17.85
N LEU A 89 10.36 -13.61 -18.54
CA LEU A 89 9.04 -13.18 -18.07
C LEU A 89 8.68 -13.84 -16.74
N LYS A 90 8.96 -15.13 -16.56
CA LYS A 90 8.71 -15.85 -15.31
C LYS A 90 9.54 -15.27 -14.15
N LYS A 91 10.80 -14.92 -14.38
CA LYS A 91 11.67 -14.29 -13.39
C LYS A 91 11.16 -12.89 -13.01
N ILE A 92 10.81 -12.05 -13.98
CA ILE A 92 10.25 -10.71 -13.73
C ILE A 92 8.91 -10.81 -12.99
N ASN A 93 8.02 -11.72 -13.39
CA ASN A 93 6.70 -11.92 -12.77
C ASN A 93 6.80 -12.27 -11.27
N SER A 94 7.90 -12.91 -10.85
CA SER A 94 8.14 -13.31 -9.47
C SER A 94 8.50 -12.15 -8.53
N LEU A 95 8.85 -10.98 -9.08
CA LEU A 95 9.16 -9.77 -8.29
C LEU A 95 7.86 -9.17 -7.74
N ASP A 96 7.91 -8.73 -6.48
CA ASP A 96 6.73 -8.27 -5.76
C ASP A 96 6.33 -6.84 -6.15
N GLU A 97 7.30 -6.06 -6.64
CA GLU A 97 7.19 -4.67 -7.05
C GLU A 97 6.54 -4.52 -8.43
N VAL A 98 6.61 -5.57 -9.26
CA VAL A 98 6.00 -5.62 -10.58
C VAL A 98 4.49 -5.70 -10.43
N GLY A 99 3.78 -4.65 -10.82
CA GLY A 99 2.32 -4.59 -10.72
C GLY A 99 1.60 -5.01 -11.98
N TRP A 100 2.24 -4.90 -13.14
CA TRP A 100 1.69 -5.25 -14.43
C TRP A 100 2.82 -5.75 -15.32
N LEU A 101 2.57 -6.81 -16.08
CA LEU A 101 3.57 -7.42 -16.96
C LEU A 101 2.88 -8.00 -18.20
N ILE A 102 3.32 -7.54 -19.36
CA ILE A 102 2.84 -7.97 -20.66
C ILE A 102 4.01 -8.29 -21.60
N SER A 103 3.77 -9.22 -22.54
CA SER A 103 4.58 -9.38 -23.74
C SER A 103 3.89 -8.71 -24.93
N CYS A 104 4.69 -8.28 -25.89
CA CYS A 104 4.28 -7.40 -26.96
C CYS A 104 4.84 -7.84 -28.30
N ILE A 105 4.13 -7.48 -29.37
CA ILE A 105 4.61 -7.55 -30.74
C ILE A 105 4.77 -6.11 -31.24
N GLY A 106 6.00 -5.71 -31.52
CA GLY A 106 6.33 -4.37 -31.97
C GLY A 106 7.80 -4.04 -31.67
N LYS A 107 8.08 -2.80 -31.29
CA LYS A 107 9.43 -2.38 -30.90
C LYS A 107 9.85 -2.95 -29.53
N TRP A 108 8.92 -2.95 -28.58
CA TRP A 108 9.14 -3.44 -27.23
C TRP A 108 8.60 -4.86 -27.14
N ASP A 109 9.40 -5.78 -26.60
CA ASP A 109 9.02 -7.18 -26.40
C ASP A 109 8.31 -7.36 -25.06
N ILE A 110 8.75 -6.60 -24.03
CA ILE A 110 8.16 -6.64 -22.68
C ILE A 110 7.85 -5.22 -22.24
N ILE A 111 6.65 -5.03 -21.69
CA ILE A 111 6.28 -3.81 -20.97
C ILE A 111 5.78 -4.21 -19.60
N LEU A 112 6.23 -3.49 -18.58
CA LEU A 112 5.79 -3.71 -17.21
C LEU A 112 5.60 -2.39 -16.48
N ASN A 113 4.89 -2.43 -15.35
CA ASN A 113 4.96 -1.36 -14.37
C ASN A 113 5.56 -1.84 -13.04
N LEU A 114 6.25 -0.92 -12.37
CA LEU A 114 6.82 -1.07 -11.04
C LEU A 114 6.14 -0.07 -10.11
N ASN A 115 5.75 -0.50 -8.92
CA ASN A 115 5.16 0.38 -7.91
C ASN A 115 6.12 0.50 -6.74
N GLU A 116 6.74 1.66 -6.58
CA GLU A 116 7.91 1.85 -5.73
C GLU A 116 7.75 3.04 -4.79
N SER A 117 8.21 2.88 -3.55
CA SER A 117 8.09 3.90 -2.51
C SER A 117 9.13 5.02 -2.62
N SER A 118 10.17 4.83 -3.42
CA SER A 118 11.20 5.85 -3.67
C SER A 118 11.93 5.59 -4.98
N VAL A 119 12.57 6.63 -5.52
CA VAL A 119 13.44 6.53 -6.70
C VAL A 119 14.60 5.54 -6.47
N LEU A 120 15.14 5.48 -5.25
CA LEU A 120 16.22 4.54 -4.91
C LEU A 120 15.76 3.07 -4.98
N ASN A 121 14.54 2.77 -4.53
CA ASN A 121 14.01 1.41 -4.62
C ASN A 121 13.70 1.05 -6.08
N PHE A 122 13.12 1.98 -6.84
CA PHE A 122 12.94 1.83 -8.28
C PHE A 122 14.26 1.51 -8.99
N GLU A 123 15.34 2.25 -8.73
CA GLU A 123 16.64 1.98 -9.33
C GLU A 123 17.14 0.56 -9.02
N LYS A 124 16.99 0.08 -7.78
CA LYS A 124 17.38 -1.27 -7.38
C LYS A 124 16.58 -2.33 -8.15
N THR A 125 15.26 -2.18 -8.21
CA THR A 125 14.37 -3.13 -8.88
C THR A 125 14.59 -3.12 -10.39
N LEU A 126 14.76 -1.95 -11.00
CA LEU A 126 15.10 -1.80 -12.42
C LEU A 126 16.43 -2.49 -12.74
N ASN A 127 17.47 -2.27 -11.93
CA ASN A 127 18.77 -2.93 -12.11
C ASN A 127 18.67 -4.46 -11.97
N GLN A 128 17.80 -4.96 -11.07
CA GLN A 128 17.54 -6.38 -10.96
C GLN A 128 16.86 -6.94 -12.22
N ILE A 129 15.90 -6.21 -12.80
CA ILE A 129 15.23 -6.60 -14.04
C ILE A 129 16.18 -6.59 -15.23
N ILE A 130 17.01 -5.55 -15.36
CA ILE A 130 18.06 -5.48 -16.38
C ILE A 130 18.96 -6.71 -16.30
N ARG A 131 19.43 -7.07 -15.10
CA ARG A 131 20.24 -8.30 -14.89
C ARG A 131 19.51 -9.59 -15.25
N ILE A 132 18.18 -9.63 -15.11
CA ILE A 132 17.37 -10.79 -15.54
C ILE A 132 17.32 -10.89 -17.07
N CYS A 133 17.30 -9.75 -17.77
CA CYS A 133 17.25 -9.68 -19.22
C CYS A 133 18.62 -9.88 -19.88
N GLU A 134 19.72 -9.54 -19.21
CA GLU A 134 21.09 -9.79 -19.70
C GLU A 134 21.39 -11.29 -19.87
N PRO A 135 22.16 -11.70 -20.91
CA PRO A 135 22.84 -10.86 -21.90
C PRO A 135 21.95 -10.44 -23.08
N ASN A 136 20.65 -10.74 -23.03
CA ASN A 136 19.74 -10.60 -24.16
C ASN A 136 19.01 -9.24 -24.19
N LEU A 137 19.45 -8.27 -23.39
CA LEU A 137 18.87 -6.94 -23.38
C LEU A 137 19.42 -6.12 -24.54
N TYR A 138 18.55 -5.64 -25.43
CA TYR A 138 18.95 -4.76 -26.54
C TYR A 138 18.81 -3.27 -26.17
N ASP A 139 17.64 -2.88 -25.66
CA ASP A 139 17.36 -1.50 -25.22
C ASP A 139 16.32 -1.52 -24.09
N TYR A 140 16.30 -0.48 -23.27
CA TYR A 140 15.20 -0.26 -22.33
C TYR A 140 14.94 1.23 -22.12
N LYS A 141 13.68 1.53 -21.78
CA LYS A 141 13.23 2.87 -21.42
C LYS A 141 12.33 2.82 -20.21
N PHE A 142 12.16 3.97 -19.56
CA PHE A 142 11.13 4.10 -18.54
C PHE A 142 10.44 5.46 -18.59
N THR A 143 9.21 5.51 -18.09
CA THR A 143 8.44 6.74 -17.88
C THR A 143 7.71 6.65 -16.55
N ILE A 144 7.47 7.79 -15.90
CA ILE A 144 6.86 7.86 -14.58
C ILE A 144 5.38 8.21 -14.74
N LEU A 145 4.49 7.47 -14.08
CA LEU A 145 3.06 7.77 -14.07
C LEU A 145 2.81 9.12 -13.40
N SER A 146 2.16 10.04 -14.12
CA SER A 146 1.62 11.27 -13.55
C SER A 146 0.15 11.08 -13.21
N GLU A 147 -0.65 10.71 -14.21
CA GLU A 147 -2.09 10.46 -14.06
C GLU A 147 -2.56 9.44 -15.11
N ALA A 148 -3.56 8.63 -14.76
CA ALA A 148 -4.19 7.71 -15.68
C ALA A 148 -5.66 7.53 -15.34
N GLU A 149 -6.48 7.31 -16.36
CA GLU A 149 -7.92 7.17 -16.21
C GLU A 149 -8.45 5.97 -16.99
N HIS A 150 -9.03 5.04 -16.24
CA HIS A 150 -9.67 3.84 -16.73
C HIS A 150 -11.06 4.18 -17.25
N ILE A 151 -11.16 4.32 -18.56
CA ILE A 151 -12.36 4.80 -19.26
C ILE A 151 -13.39 3.69 -19.42
N GLY A 152 -12.92 2.44 -19.51
CA GLY A 152 -13.75 1.24 -19.61
C GLY A 152 -14.05 0.79 -21.04
N TYR A 153 -14.66 -0.38 -21.20
CA TYR A 153 -14.86 -1.00 -22.52
C TYR A 153 -15.95 -0.30 -23.35
N LYS A 154 -15.57 0.75 -24.10
CA LYS A 154 -16.47 1.55 -24.95
C LYS A 154 -17.26 0.76 -25.97
N PHE A 155 -16.75 -0.37 -26.46
CA PHE A 155 -17.54 -1.21 -27.36
C PHE A 155 -18.77 -1.84 -26.70
N LEU A 156 -18.82 -1.89 -25.36
CA LEU A 156 -20.02 -2.33 -24.64
C LEU A 156 -21.07 -1.25 -24.65
N SER A 157 -20.74 0.02 -24.42
CA SER A 157 -21.70 1.13 -24.28
C SER A 157 -21.22 2.41 -24.96
N SER A 158 -22.14 3.10 -25.65
CA SER A 158 -21.90 4.47 -26.13
C SER A 158 -21.91 5.51 -25.01
N GLN A 159 -22.39 5.17 -23.82
CA GLN A 159 -22.32 6.03 -22.64
C GLN A 159 -20.96 5.89 -21.95
N ASN A 160 -20.48 6.99 -21.38
CA ASN A 160 -19.22 7.01 -20.65
C ASN A 160 -19.42 6.43 -19.24
N TYR A 161 -18.63 5.42 -18.91
CA TYR A 161 -18.49 4.90 -17.55
C TYR A 161 -17.87 5.96 -16.64
N LYS A 162 -18.11 5.85 -15.33
CA LYS A 162 -17.33 6.62 -14.35
C LYS A 162 -15.85 6.24 -14.50
N PRO A 163 -14.94 7.18 -14.84
CA PRO A 163 -13.53 6.86 -14.96
C PRO A 163 -12.95 6.50 -13.59
N LEU A 164 -12.02 5.56 -13.56
CA LEU A 164 -11.28 5.19 -12.35
C LEU A 164 -9.85 5.72 -12.46
N TYR A 165 -9.42 6.50 -11.47
CA TYR A 165 -8.17 7.26 -11.54
C TYR A 165 -6.98 6.51 -10.93
N GLN A 166 -5.79 6.68 -11.51
CA GLN A 166 -4.51 6.27 -10.91
C GLN A 166 -3.51 7.40 -11.10
N GLY A 167 -2.56 7.58 -10.18
CA GLY A 167 -1.53 8.61 -10.30
C GLY A 167 -1.35 9.42 -9.02
N GLU A 168 -0.71 10.58 -9.15
CA GLU A 168 -0.29 11.40 -8.01
C GLU A 168 -1.46 11.98 -7.19
N ARG A 169 -1.21 12.18 -5.89
CA ARG A 169 -2.21 12.25 -4.82
C ARG A 169 -2.92 13.60 -4.66
N ASP A 170 -4.11 13.50 -4.07
CA ASP A 170 -4.74 14.54 -3.22
C ASP A 170 -4.79 14.13 -1.72
N LYS A 171 -4.68 12.83 -1.38
CA LYS A 171 -4.84 12.31 0.00
C LYS A 171 -3.97 11.08 0.29
N SER A 172 -3.35 11.02 1.47
CA SER A 172 -2.66 9.82 1.98
C SER A 172 -3.48 9.16 3.10
N LEU A 173 -3.99 7.94 2.87
CA LEU A 173 -4.60 7.15 3.93
C LEU A 173 -3.53 6.25 4.57
N LYS A 174 -3.33 6.36 5.89
CA LYS A 174 -2.49 5.39 6.62
C LYS A 174 -3.16 4.02 6.58
N LEU A 175 -2.51 3.05 5.93
CA LEU A 175 -2.94 1.67 5.87
C LEU A 175 -2.23 0.84 6.93
N ASP A 176 -2.98 -0.13 7.45
CA ASP A 176 -2.47 -1.20 8.30
C ASP A 176 -2.53 -2.57 7.57
N VAL A 177 -2.07 -3.61 8.25
CA VAL A 177 -2.00 -4.99 7.69
C VAL A 177 -3.38 -5.54 7.36
N SER A 178 -4.40 -5.13 8.11
CA SER A 178 -5.78 -5.53 7.86
C SER A 178 -6.31 -4.94 6.56
N ASP A 179 -5.98 -3.68 6.29
CA ASP A 179 -6.33 -3.01 5.04
C ASP A 179 -5.59 -3.64 3.84
N GLU A 180 -4.30 -3.96 3.98
CA GLU A 180 -3.55 -4.66 2.94
C GLU A 180 -4.16 -6.03 2.60
N LYS A 181 -4.53 -6.83 3.62
CA LYS A 181 -5.20 -8.13 3.41
C LYS A 181 -6.51 -8.00 2.64
N ILE A 182 -7.29 -6.95 2.91
CA ILE A 182 -8.52 -6.66 2.16
C ILE A 182 -8.16 -6.37 0.70
N LEU A 183 -7.21 -5.46 0.46
CA LEU A 183 -6.80 -5.05 -0.87
C LEU A 183 -6.28 -6.23 -1.70
N ARG A 184 -5.41 -7.08 -1.14
CA ARG A 184 -4.87 -8.27 -1.84
C ARG A 184 -5.94 -9.25 -2.29
N VAL A 185 -6.95 -9.48 -1.47
CA VAL A 185 -8.03 -10.41 -1.86
C VAL A 185 -8.91 -9.76 -2.94
N LEU A 186 -9.20 -8.46 -2.80
CA LEU A 186 -10.05 -7.74 -3.74
C LEU A 186 -9.37 -7.44 -5.08
N SER A 187 -8.04 -7.29 -5.14
CA SER A 187 -7.30 -7.13 -6.38
C SER A 187 -7.37 -8.40 -7.25
N GLN A 188 -7.42 -9.58 -6.62
CA GLN A 188 -7.49 -10.87 -7.32
C GLN A 188 -8.92 -11.33 -7.61
N ASN A 189 -9.84 -11.10 -6.66
CA ASN A 189 -11.24 -11.47 -6.77
C ASN A 189 -12.13 -10.42 -6.12
N ALA A 190 -12.41 -9.36 -6.88
CA ALA A 190 -13.31 -8.31 -6.43
C ALA A 190 -14.73 -8.80 -6.17
N ARG A 191 -15.20 -9.93 -6.72
CA ARG A 191 -16.57 -10.43 -6.48
C ARG A 191 -16.71 -11.38 -5.30
N ILE A 192 -15.64 -11.60 -4.53
CA ILE A 192 -15.73 -12.43 -3.31
C ILE A 192 -16.84 -11.91 -2.38
N ASP A 193 -17.68 -12.84 -1.91
CA ASP A 193 -18.74 -12.56 -0.95
C ASP A 193 -18.15 -12.04 0.37
N SER A 194 -18.81 -11.08 1.00
CA SER A 194 -18.29 -10.43 2.21
C SER A 194 -18.13 -11.40 3.39
N ILE A 195 -18.95 -12.45 3.49
CA ILE A 195 -18.81 -13.49 4.53
C ILE A 195 -17.58 -14.36 4.22
N ALA A 196 -17.40 -14.74 2.96
CA ALA A 196 -16.22 -15.51 2.54
C ALA A 196 -14.93 -14.70 2.74
N LEU A 197 -14.94 -13.40 2.39
CA LEU A 197 -13.83 -12.48 2.62
C LEU A 197 -13.51 -12.36 4.12
N SER A 198 -14.52 -12.11 4.94
CA SER A 198 -14.42 -12.01 6.41
C SER A 198 -13.77 -13.25 7.03
N LYS A 199 -14.20 -14.45 6.61
CA LYS A 199 -13.57 -15.72 7.02
C LYS A 199 -12.12 -15.84 6.53
N LYS A 200 -11.84 -15.52 5.27
CA LYS A 200 -10.51 -15.63 4.66
C LYS A 200 -9.47 -14.77 5.37
N ILE A 201 -9.83 -13.54 5.75
CA ILE A 201 -8.92 -12.60 6.42
C ILE A 201 -9.03 -12.65 7.96
N LYS A 202 -9.88 -13.53 8.51
CA LYS A 202 -10.15 -13.67 9.96
C LYS A 202 -10.57 -12.35 10.62
N MET A 203 -11.51 -11.62 10.02
CA MET A 203 -11.97 -10.31 10.48
C MET A 203 -13.49 -10.28 10.64
N PRO A 204 -14.06 -9.77 11.75
CA PRO A 204 -15.52 -9.66 11.90
C PRO A 204 -16.16 -8.83 10.78
N LEU A 205 -17.33 -9.28 10.28
CA LEU A 205 -17.98 -8.71 9.10
C LEU A 205 -18.26 -7.21 9.20
N HIS A 206 -18.60 -6.72 10.40
CA HIS A 206 -18.84 -5.29 10.64
C HIS A 206 -17.56 -4.45 10.54
N ILE A 207 -16.42 -4.97 11.02
CA ILE A 207 -15.10 -4.32 10.89
C ILE A 207 -14.66 -4.32 9.42
N LEU A 208 -14.82 -5.45 8.72
CA LEU A 208 -14.54 -5.55 7.29
C LEU A 208 -15.35 -4.51 6.49
N SER A 209 -16.65 -4.41 6.76
CA SER A 209 -17.55 -3.46 6.10
C SER A 209 -17.13 -2.01 6.35
N TYR A 210 -16.73 -1.68 7.59
CA TYR A 210 -16.19 -0.35 7.92
C TYR A 210 -14.91 -0.04 7.14
N ARG A 211 -13.95 -0.97 7.12
CA ARG A 211 -12.65 -0.79 6.43
C ARG A 211 -12.81 -0.67 4.92
N MET A 212 -13.64 -1.50 4.30
CA MET A 212 -13.95 -1.38 2.87
C MET A 212 -14.53 0.00 2.52
N LYS A 213 -15.48 0.50 3.31
CA LYS A 213 -16.01 1.86 3.12
C LYS A 213 -14.94 2.93 3.28
N LYS A 214 -14.02 2.77 4.25
CA LYS A 214 -12.89 3.67 4.48
C LYS A 214 -11.94 3.68 3.27
N LEU A 215 -11.59 2.52 2.72
CA LEU A 215 -10.72 2.38 1.55
C LEU A 215 -11.33 3.02 0.30
N ILE A 216 -12.63 2.81 0.06
CA ILE A 216 -13.34 3.40 -1.08
C ILE A 216 -13.48 4.93 -0.91
N LYS A 217 -13.97 5.39 0.24
CA LYS A 217 -14.14 6.83 0.52
C LYS A 217 -12.81 7.58 0.54
N GLY A 218 -11.73 6.89 0.92
CA GLY A 218 -10.37 7.42 0.94
C GLY A 218 -9.70 7.47 -0.44
N GLY A 219 -10.34 6.99 -1.51
CA GLY A 219 -9.75 6.93 -2.85
C GLY A 219 -8.64 5.90 -3.00
N ILE A 220 -8.53 4.94 -2.08
CA ILE A 220 -7.58 3.83 -2.21
C ILE A 220 -8.13 2.82 -3.21
N ILE A 221 -9.41 2.44 -3.05
CA ILE A 221 -10.14 1.66 -4.04
C ILE A 221 -11.03 2.63 -4.82
N GLU A 222 -10.72 2.84 -6.10
CA GLU A 222 -11.49 3.71 -6.98
C GLU A 222 -12.78 3.04 -7.47
N GLY A 223 -12.73 1.73 -7.68
CA GLY A 223 -13.86 0.95 -8.14
C GLY A 223 -13.51 -0.51 -8.40
N PHE A 224 -14.45 -1.22 -9.00
CA PHE A 224 -14.32 -2.64 -9.33
C PHE A 224 -14.70 -2.87 -10.78
N ARG A 225 -13.87 -3.59 -11.52
CA ARG A 225 -14.03 -3.83 -12.97
C ARG A 225 -13.91 -5.32 -13.32
N PRO A 226 -14.61 -5.78 -14.36
CA PRO A 226 -14.32 -7.06 -14.99
C PRO A 226 -13.07 -6.93 -15.86
N LYS A 227 -12.28 -8.00 -15.91
CA LYS A 227 -11.25 -8.18 -16.93
C LYS A 227 -11.85 -9.02 -18.05
N LEU A 228 -11.88 -8.48 -19.26
CA LEU A 228 -12.47 -9.15 -20.42
C LEU A 228 -11.40 -9.67 -21.36
N ASN A 229 -11.63 -10.86 -21.90
CA ASN A 229 -10.84 -11.40 -22.98
C ASN A 229 -11.31 -10.76 -24.30
N ILE A 230 -10.74 -9.61 -24.63
CA ILE A 230 -11.16 -8.83 -25.79
C ILE A 230 -10.87 -9.54 -27.13
N ASN A 231 -9.86 -10.43 -27.18
CA ASN A 231 -9.55 -11.25 -28.35
C ASN A 231 -10.72 -12.18 -28.69
N LYS A 232 -11.35 -12.78 -27.67
CA LYS A 232 -12.59 -13.55 -27.85
C LYS A 232 -13.80 -12.70 -28.21
N LEU A 233 -13.76 -11.41 -27.94
CA LEU A 233 -14.79 -10.46 -28.36
C LEU A 233 -14.53 -9.86 -29.76
N GLY A 234 -13.46 -10.31 -30.43
CA GLY A 234 -13.12 -9.88 -31.78
C GLY A 234 -12.34 -8.57 -31.86
N TYR A 235 -11.70 -8.15 -30.76
CA TYR A 235 -10.84 -6.98 -30.70
C TYR A 235 -9.38 -7.38 -30.45
N GLN A 236 -8.44 -6.55 -30.88
CA GLN A 236 -7.03 -6.61 -30.56
C GLN A 236 -6.69 -5.51 -29.55
N TRP A 237 -5.78 -5.79 -28.63
CA TRP A 237 -5.28 -4.81 -27.66
C TRP A 237 -3.99 -4.21 -28.20
N HIS A 238 -4.02 -2.91 -28.46
CA HIS A 238 -2.85 -2.14 -28.88
C HIS A 238 -2.54 -1.07 -27.87
N LEU A 239 -1.26 -0.85 -27.62
CA LEU A 239 -0.77 0.27 -26.82
C LEU A 239 -0.10 1.25 -27.78
N LEU A 240 -0.67 2.45 -27.88
CA LEU A 240 -0.12 3.55 -28.66
C LEU A 240 0.67 4.47 -27.73
N LEU A 241 2.00 4.45 -27.87
CA LEU A 241 2.95 5.23 -27.09
C LEU A 241 3.25 6.53 -27.84
N ILE A 242 2.99 7.68 -27.23
CA ILE A 242 3.07 8.98 -27.89
C ILE A 242 4.04 9.87 -27.13
N LYS A 243 4.99 10.43 -27.88
CA LYS A 243 5.87 11.50 -27.42
C LYS A 243 5.27 12.82 -27.84
N LEU A 244 5.05 13.69 -26.86
CA LEU A 244 4.46 15.01 -27.07
C LEU A 244 5.57 16.06 -27.13
N ASP A 245 5.33 17.14 -27.87
CA ASP A 245 6.14 18.36 -27.75
C ASP A 245 5.57 19.28 -26.66
N PHE A 246 6.32 20.30 -26.24
CA PHE A 246 5.85 21.26 -25.25
C PHE A 246 4.70 22.09 -25.84
N THR A 247 3.54 22.07 -25.20
CA THR A 247 2.34 22.77 -25.68
C THR A 247 1.72 23.66 -24.63
N SER A 248 0.77 24.48 -25.08
CA SER A 248 -0.13 25.19 -24.18
C SER A 248 -0.97 24.22 -23.34
N GLU A 249 -1.32 24.65 -22.13
CA GLU A 249 -2.28 23.93 -21.27
C GLU A 249 -3.63 23.70 -21.96
N GLU A 250 -4.03 24.59 -22.87
CA GLU A 250 -5.29 24.48 -23.60
C GLU A 250 -5.27 23.34 -24.63
N GLU A 251 -4.19 23.22 -25.41
CA GLU A 251 -4.02 22.10 -26.35
C GLU A 251 -3.90 20.77 -25.62
N ARG A 252 -3.18 20.74 -24.49
CA ARG A 252 -3.10 19.55 -23.64
C ARG A 252 -4.49 19.09 -23.19
N LYS A 253 -5.35 20.02 -22.74
CA LYS A 253 -6.73 19.71 -22.34
C LYS A 253 -7.57 19.17 -23.50
N LYS A 254 -7.46 19.76 -24.69
CA LYS A 254 -8.16 19.27 -25.90
C LYS A 254 -7.71 17.87 -26.30
N LEU A 255 -6.41 17.57 -26.20
CA LEU A 255 -5.86 16.23 -26.44
C LEU A 255 -6.41 15.22 -25.42
N ILE A 256 -6.37 15.56 -24.14
CA ILE A 256 -6.91 14.72 -23.05
C ILE A 256 -8.38 14.37 -23.35
N GLU A 257 -9.19 15.39 -23.66
CA GLU A 257 -10.61 15.21 -23.94
C GLU A 257 -10.83 14.31 -25.17
N PHE A 258 -10.13 14.56 -26.26
CA PHE A 258 -10.18 13.70 -27.45
C PHE A 258 -9.86 12.24 -27.11
N CYS A 259 -8.75 12.00 -26.40
CA CYS A 259 -8.32 10.65 -26.06
C CYS A 259 -9.35 9.92 -25.16
N LYS A 260 -9.89 10.60 -24.15
CA LYS A 260 -10.88 10.03 -23.20
C LYS A 260 -12.20 9.66 -23.87
N TYR A 261 -12.64 10.43 -24.87
CA TYR A 261 -13.92 10.22 -25.54
C TYR A 261 -13.81 9.44 -26.85
N HIS A 262 -12.60 9.11 -27.30
CA HIS A 262 -12.42 8.30 -28.49
C HIS A 262 -13.00 6.89 -28.29
N LYS A 263 -13.76 6.41 -29.28
CA LYS A 263 -14.58 5.18 -29.19
C LYS A 263 -13.77 3.88 -28.96
N ASN A 264 -12.48 3.88 -29.29
CA ASN A 264 -11.60 2.73 -29.15
C ASN A 264 -10.72 2.80 -27.89
N THR A 265 -10.75 3.90 -27.14
CA THR A 265 -9.89 4.09 -25.97
C THR A 265 -10.45 3.39 -24.75
N TYR A 266 -9.62 2.55 -24.14
CA TYR A 266 -9.91 1.84 -22.90
C TYR A 266 -9.24 2.49 -21.69
N TYR A 267 -7.96 2.84 -21.84
CA TYR A 267 -7.15 3.45 -20.80
C TYR A 267 -6.32 4.58 -21.38
N VAL A 268 -6.21 5.68 -20.63
CA VAL A 268 -5.40 6.84 -20.99
C VAL A 268 -4.41 7.05 -19.87
N THR A 269 -3.12 7.08 -20.19
CA THR A 269 -2.04 7.23 -19.24
C THR A 269 -1.17 8.41 -19.65
N PHE A 270 -0.98 9.37 -18.75
CA PHE A 270 -0.04 10.47 -18.89
C PHE A 270 1.16 10.26 -18.00
N THR A 271 2.33 10.50 -18.57
CA THR A 271 3.60 10.12 -17.95
C THR A 271 4.69 11.16 -18.21
N ILE A 272 5.74 11.10 -17.39
CA ILE A 272 6.93 11.95 -17.48
C ILE A 272 8.11 11.07 -17.88
N GLY A 273 8.64 11.28 -19.09
CA GLY A 273 9.75 10.49 -19.62
C GLY A 273 9.72 10.40 -21.15
N ASP A 274 10.16 9.25 -21.68
CA ASP A 274 10.29 9.00 -23.12
C ASP A 274 8.98 9.08 -23.91
N TYR A 275 7.90 8.61 -23.29
CA TYR A 275 6.53 8.78 -23.75
C TYR A 275 5.81 9.63 -22.73
N ASN A 276 4.92 10.51 -23.21
CA ASN A 276 4.15 11.42 -22.36
C ASN A 276 2.66 11.06 -22.31
N LEU A 277 2.22 10.28 -23.29
CA LEU A 277 0.86 9.77 -23.39
C LEU A 277 0.91 8.33 -23.90
N MET A 278 0.18 7.44 -23.24
CA MET A 278 -0.04 6.07 -23.67
C MET A 278 -1.55 5.83 -23.77
N LEU A 279 -2.00 5.29 -24.89
CA LEU A 279 -3.39 4.94 -25.12
C LEU A 279 -3.53 3.44 -25.28
N ASP A 280 -4.29 2.82 -24.38
CA ASP A 280 -4.75 1.44 -24.54
C ASP A 280 -5.97 1.43 -25.43
N LEU A 281 -5.83 0.82 -26.60
CA LEU A 281 -6.81 0.80 -27.66
C LEU A 281 -7.33 -0.62 -27.87
N HIS A 282 -8.65 -0.76 -27.92
CA HIS A 282 -9.32 -1.97 -28.35
C HIS A 282 -9.88 -1.75 -29.76
N ILE A 283 -9.27 -2.40 -30.75
CA ILE A 283 -9.56 -2.18 -32.17
C ILE A 283 -9.90 -3.50 -32.87
N LYS A 284 -10.66 -3.45 -33.97
CA LYS A 284 -11.00 -4.66 -34.75
C LYS A 284 -10.01 -4.97 -35.86
N SER A 285 -9.27 -3.96 -36.32
CA SER A 285 -8.31 -4.09 -37.42
C SER A 285 -7.21 -3.06 -37.32
N THR A 286 -6.10 -3.31 -38.00
CA THR A 286 -4.99 -2.35 -38.14
C THR A 286 -5.43 -1.06 -38.83
N ASP A 287 -6.44 -1.09 -39.71
CA ASP A 287 -6.98 0.11 -40.34
C ASP A 287 -7.61 1.07 -39.32
N GLU A 288 -8.27 0.56 -38.27
CA GLU A 288 -8.76 1.39 -37.17
C GLU A 288 -7.60 2.08 -36.44
N LEU A 289 -6.49 1.38 -36.18
CA LEU A 289 -5.29 2.00 -35.58
C LEU A 289 -4.70 3.11 -36.45
N ILE A 290 -4.60 2.88 -37.76
CA ILE A 290 -4.11 3.87 -38.72
C ILE A 290 -5.04 5.08 -38.73
N GLY A 291 -6.36 4.86 -38.73
CA GLY A 291 -7.37 5.92 -38.63
C GLY A 291 -7.18 6.78 -37.38
N ILE A 292 -7.03 6.15 -36.21
CA ILE A 292 -6.81 6.85 -34.93
C ILE A 292 -5.53 7.70 -34.98
N LYS A 293 -4.43 7.14 -35.53
CA LYS A 293 -3.17 7.88 -35.69
C LYS A 293 -3.34 9.10 -36.59
N ARG A 294 -4.08 8.98 -37.70
CA ARG A 294 -4.38 10.12 -38.59
C ARG A 294 -5.24 11.17 -37.90
N GLU A 295 -6.31 10.77 -37.22
CA GLU A 295 -7.16 11.71 -36.47
C GLU A 295 -6.36 12.51 -35.43
N LEU A 296 -5.44 11.84 -34.73
CA LEU A 296 -4.52 12.46 -33.79
C LEU A 296 -3.60 13.47 -34.47
N GLN A 297 -2.98 13.09 -35.60
CA GLN A 297 -2.09 13.98 -36.37
C GLN A 297 -2.83 15.18 -36.96
N ASP A 298 -4.03 14.98 -37.51
CA ASP A 298 -4.81 16.02 -38.15
C ASP A 298 -5.32 17.06 -37.12
N LYS A 299 -5.72 16.60 -35.93
CA LYS A 299 -6.22 17.47 -34.86
C LYS A 299 -5.12 18.12 -34.03
N PHE A 300 -3.97 17.47 -33.91
CA PHE A 300 -2.87 17.89 -33.03
C PHE A 300 -1.50 17.85 -33.74
N PRO A 301 -1.34 18.47 -34.92
CA PRO A 301 -0.16 18.29 -35.79
C PRO A 301 1.15 18.74 -35.16
N ASN A 302 1.12 19.79 -34.32
CA ASN A 302 2.32 20.35 -33.69
C ASN A 302 2.64 19.74 -32.33
N LEU A 303 1.73 18.93 -31.78
CA LEU A 303 1.84 18.36 -30.44
C LEU A 303 2.44 16.94 -30.50
N ILE A 304 2.20 16.19 -31.57
CA ILE A 304 2.68 14.81 -31.70
C ILE A 304 4.04 14.79 -32.36
N LYS A 305 5.09 14.56 -31.57
CA LYS A 305 6.47 14.47 -32.05
C LYS A 305 6.80 13.11 -32.64
N ALA A 306 6.34 12.06 -31.98
CA ALA A 306 6.52 10.68 -32.42
C ALA A 306 5.44 9.79 -31.82
N TYR A 307 5.16 8.68 -32.50
CA TYR A 307 4.39 7.59 -31.92
C TYR A 307 5.09 6.27 -32.17
N GLU A 308 4.89 5.34 -31.25
CA GLU A 308 5.19 3.93 -31.41
C GLU A 308 3.93 3.15 -31.06
N SER A 309 3.75 1.97 -31.66
CA SER A 309 2.63 1.11 -31.32
C SER A 309 3.10 -0.32 -31.14
N VAL A 310 2.60 -0.95 -30.09
CA VAL A 310 2.79 -2.38 -29.83
C VAL A 310 1.43 -3.06 -29.73
N MET A 311 1.35 -4.28 -30.21
CA MET A 311 0.19 -5.15 -29.98
C MET A 311 0.49 -6.01 -28.76
N ILE A 312 -0.42 -6.08 -27.80
CA ILE A 312 -0.24 -6.93 -26.62
C ILE A 312 -0.51 -8.37 -27.02
N ALA A 313 0.50 -9.22 -26.83
CA ALA A 313 0.45 -10.64 -27.17
C ALA A 313 -0.14 -11.44 -26.00
N GLU A 314 0.38 -11.24 -24.80
CA GLU A 314 -0.07 -11.91 -23.58
C GLU A 314 0.12 -11.00 -22.35
N GLU A 315 -0.77 -11.16 -21.37
CA GLU A 315 -0.69 -10.47 -20.09
C GLU A 315 -0.50 -11.47 -18.96
N PHE A 316 0.67 -11.39 -18.32
CA PHE A 316 1.13 -12.34 -17.31
C PHE A 316 0.75 -11.93 -15.89
N LYS A 317 0.67 -10.62 -15.62
CA LYS A 317 0.40 -10.09 -14.29
C LYS A 317 -0.44 -8.84 -14.34
N ILE A 318 -1.40 -8.77 -13.42
CA ILE A 318 -2.03 -7.53 -12.97
C ILE A 318 -2.27 -7.65 -11.46
N ASP A 319 -1.45 -6.97 -10.68
CA ASP A 319 -1.54 -6.88 -9.23
C ASP A 319 -1.15 -5.48 -8.78
N TYR A 320 -2.13 -4.67 -8.42
CA TYR A 320 -1.90 -3.31 -7.96
C TYR A 320 -1.23 -3.23 -6.58
N ILE A 321 -1.08 -4.34 -5.86
CA ILE A 321 -0.64 -4.34 -4.46
C ILE A 321 0.73 -5.03 -4.31
N PRO A 322 1.86 -4.31 -4.39
CA PRO A 322 3.18 -4.85 -4.03
C PRO A 322 3.21 -5.50 -2.65
N LYS A 323 4.14 -6.41 -2.39
CA LYS A 323 4.33 -6.94 -1.02
C LYS A 323 4.91 -5.87 -0.09
N GLY A 324 4.37 -5.76 1.13
CA GLY A 324 4.94 -4.87 2.16
C GLY A 324 4.58 -3.39 2.05
N ILE A 325 3.45 -3.03 1.42
CA ILE A 325 2.95 -1.62 1.39
C ILE A 325 2.49 -1.16 2.79
N THR A 326 2.35 -2.09 3.73
CA THR A 326 2.07 -1.74 5.13
C THR A 326 3.16 -0.88 5.72
N THR A 327 2.71 0.17 6.37
CA THR A 327 3.51 0.97 7.28
C THR A 327 4.18 0.06 8.32
N THR A 328 5.51 -0.06 8.30
CA THR A 328 6.24 -0.64 9.45
C THR A 328 5.92 0.21 10.68
N ALA A 329 5.49 -0.37 11.80
CA ALA A 329 5.30 0.40 13.02
C ALA A 329 6.63 0.54 13.77
N LEU A 330 6.90 1.72 14.32
CA LEU A 330 8.01 1.94 15.24
C LEU A 330 7.47 2.00 16.66
N LEU A 331 7.99 1.14 17.52
CA LEU A 331 7.65 1.12 18.93
C LEU A 331 8.89 1.58 19.69
N PHE A 332 8.77 2.66 20.45
CA PHE A 332 9.87 3.23 21.20
C PHE A 332 9.65 3.03 22.69
N ASP A 333 10.69 2.67 23.42
CA ASP A 333 10.76 3.00 24.84
C ASP A 333 11.03 4.50 25.06
N LEU A 334 10.79 4.98 26.28
CA LEU A 334 10.98 6.37 26.66
C LEU A 334 12.35 6.61 27.30
N ASP A 335 12.57 6.02 28.47
CA ASP A 335 13.62 6.37 29.43
C ASP A 335 14.89 5.57 29.08
N GLY A 336 15.99 6.24 28.73
CA GLY A 336 17.19 5.55 28.23
C GLY A 336 17.13 5.21 26.74
N THR A 337 16.01 5.50 26.07
CA THR A 337 15.84 5.36 24.62
C THR A 337 15.59 6.71 23.93
N LEU A 338 14.41 7.31 24.12
CA LEU A 338 14.04 8.60 23.50
C LEU A 338 14.48 9.81 24.30
N VAL A 339 14.60 9.67 25.62
CA VAL A 339 15.06 10.71 26.54
C VAL A 339 16.14 10.18 27.49
N ASN A 340 17.12 11.00 27.84
CA ASN A 340 18.17 10.64 28.79
C ASN A 340 17.74 11.03 30.21
N THR A 341 16.96 10.17 30.85
CA THR A 341 16.49 10.32 32.24
C THR A 341 17.30 9.48 33.23
N GLU A 342 17.97 8.42 32.75
CA GLU A 342 18.75 7.47 33.58
C GLU A 342 19.83 8.16 34.45
N LYS A 343 20.43 9.25 33.95
CA LYS A 343 21.44 10.04 34.67
C LYS A 343 20.98 10.49 36.07
N PHE A 344 19.69 10.70 36.27
CA PHE A 344 19.14 11.18 37.54
C PHE A 344 18.16 10.20 38.19
N ASP A 345 17.49 9.33 37.45
CA ASP A 345 16.54 8.34 38.00
C ASP A 345 17.19 7.45 39.06
N GLY A 346 18.34 6.85 38.74
CA GLY A 346 19.06 5.97 39.67
C GLY A 346 19.60 6.72 40.90
N LYS A 347 20.09 7.96 40.71
CA LYS A 347 20.57 8.80 41.82
C LYS A 347 19.44 9.18 42.76
N LEU A 348 18.29 9.57 42.21
CA LEU A 348 17.11 9.92 42.99
C LEU A 348 16.58 8.70 43.75
N LEU A 349 16.44 7.55 43.07
CA LEU A 349 15.93 6.35 43.71
C LEU A 349 16.82 5.92 44.88
N LYS A 350 18.15 5.93 44.68
CA LYS A 350 19.12 5.62 45.74
C LYS A 350 18.98 6.58 46.93
N LYS A 351 18.78 7.87 46.67
CA LYS A 351 18.54 8.88 47.72
C LYS A 351 17.25 8.58 48.50
N VAL A 352 16.14 8.33 47.82
CA VAL A 352 14.84 8.06 48.46
C VAL A 352 14.87 6.76 49.25
N LEU A 353 15.49 5.70 48.72
CA LEU A 353 15.66 4.42 49.42
C LEU A 353 16.51 4.60 50.70
N ASN A 354 17.66 5.26 50.60
CA ASN A 354 18.54 5.50 51.75
C ASN A 354 17.83 6.31 52.85
N SER A 355 17.06 7.34 52.49
CA SER A 355 16.27 8.13 53.43
C SER A 355 15.19 7.32 54.16
N ASN A 356 14.81 6.17 53.61
CA ASN A 356 13.87 5.22 54.20
C ASN A 356 14.56 3.98 54.81
N GLY A 357 15.88 4.01 54.97
CA GLY A 357 16.66 2.93 55.58
C GLY A 357 16.86 1.70 54.68
N LEU A 358 16.57 1.81 53.38
CA LEU A 358 16.77 0.74 52.41
C LEU A 358 18.02 1.00 51.57
N LYS A 359 18.71 -0.07 51.19
CA LYS A 359 19.81 -0.04 50.23
C LYS A 359 19.47 -0.95 49.06
N SER A 360 19.98 -0.59 47.88
CA SER A 360 19.89 -1.44 46.70
C SER A 360 21.21 -1.40 45.94
N ASP A 361 21.67 -2.59 45.57
CA ASP A 361 22.81 -2.80 44.68
C ASP A 361 22.35 -3.16 43.25
N GLU A 362 21.04 -3.34 43.02
CA GLU A 362 20.48 -3.60 41.69
C GLU A 362 20.33 -2.32 40.87
N GLU A 363 20.67 -2.39 39.58
CA GLU A 363 20.45 -1.28 38.65
C GLU A 363 18.95 -1.09 38.36
N PHE A 364 18.45 0.14 38.53
CA PHE A 364 17.05 0.48 38.24
C PHE A 364 16.89 0.81 36.76
N ARG A 365 16.58 -0.20 35.95
CA ARG A 365 16.42 -0.04 34.50
C ARG A 365 15.40 -1.03 33.91
N GLY A 366 14.48 -0.52 33.09
CA GLY A 366 13.50 -1.34 32.34
C GLY A 366 12.33 -1.93 33.15
N TYR A 367 12.21 -1.61 34.44
CA TYR A 367 11.12 -2.02 35.32
C TYR A 367 10.31 -0.81 35.78
N SER A 368 9.05 -1.00 36.19
CA SER A 368 8.39 0.07 36.93
C SER A 368 9.02 0.28 38.30
N LEU A 369 8.76 1.46 38.84
CA LEU A 369 9.10 1.80 40.21
C LEU A 369 8.47 0.82 41.22
N GLU A 370 7.21 0.41 41.01
CA GLU A 370 6.53 -0.52 41.92
C GLU A 370 7.22 -1.89 41.95
N ASP A 371 7.50 -2.45 40.78
CA ASP A 371 8.10 -3.78 40.67
C ASP A 371 9.50 -3.77 41.28
N TYR A 372 10.27 -2.71 41.04
CA TYR A 372 11.60 -2.55 41.62
C TYR A 372 11.57 -2.44 43.15
N ILE A 373 10.71 -1.59 43.72
CA ILE A 373 10.61 -1.46 45.19
C ILE A 373 10.12 -2.77 45.83
N SER A 374 9.22 -3.51 45.16
CA SER A 374 8.69 -4.78 45.67
C SER A 374 9.75 -5.87 45.86
N LYS A 375 10.84 -5.83 45.09
CA LYS A 375 12.00 -6.71 45.25
C LYS A 375 12.87 -6.37 46.47
N ILE A 376 12.83 -5.11 46.91
CA ILE A 376 13.65 -4.60 48.02
C ILE A 376 12.94 -4.79 49.37
N THR A 377 11.63 -4.57 49.40
CA THR A 377 10.85 -4.66 50.65
C THR A 377 9.46 -5.21 50.41
N SER A 378 8.99 -6.05 51.34
CA SER A 378 7.62 -6.58 51.35
C SER A 378 6.61 -5.68 52.09
N ASP A 379 7.06 -4.60 52.74
CA ASP A 379 6.20 -3.68 53.48
C ASP A 379 5.44 -2.75 52.51
N LYS A 380 4.13 -3.03 52.33
CA LYS A 380 3.23 -2.24 51.47
C LYS A 380 3.09 -0.77 51.87
N LYS A 381 3.18 -0.44 53.17
CA LYS A 381 3.10 0.97 53.62
C LYS A 381 4.38 1.70 53.22
N LEU A 382 5.53 1.05 53.40
CA LEU A 382 6.82 1.60 53.02
C LEU A 382 6.93 1.76 51.49
N GLN A 383 6.48 0.77 50.71
CA GLN A 383 6.40 0.85 49.24
C GLN A 383 5.61 2.09 48.80
N LYS A 384 4.43 2.31 49.38
CA LYS A 384 3.57 3.46 49.04
C LYS A 384 4.23 4.80 49.41
N LYS A 385 4.95 4.85 50.54
CA LYS A 385 5.71 6.03 50.98
C LYS A 385 6.84 6.37 50.01
N ILE A 386 7.68 5.39 49.68
CA ILE A 386 8.82 5.54 48.74
C ILE A 386 8.32 5.99 47.37
N LYS A 387 7.27 5.35 46.84
CA LYS A 387 6.67 5.75 45.55
C LYS A 387 6.24 7.22 45.56
N LYS A 388 5.57 7.67 46.63
CA LYS A 388 5.09 9.05 46.74
C LYS A 388 6.25 10.04 46.82
N GLU A 389 7.28 9.73 47.61
CA GLU A 389 8.48 10.56 47.75
C GLU A 389 9.26 10.65 46.45
N PHE A 390 9.50 9.51 45.79
CA PHE A 390 10.15 9.46 44.49
C PHE A 390 9.43 10.32 43.46
N ILE A 391 8.12 10.13 43.27
CA ILE A 391 7.34 10.92 42.29
C ILE A 391 7.42 12.42 42.63
N SER A 392 7.31 12.80 43.91
CA SER A 392 7.33 14.21 44.32
C SER A 392 8.69 14.86 44.05
N GLU A 393 9.79 14.18 44.37
CA GLU A 393 11.14 14.68 44.11
C GLU A 393 11.48 14.68 42.62
N TYR A 394 11.05 13.65 41.88
CA TYR A 394 11.22 13.54 40.44
C TYR A 394 10.59 14.73 39.72
N GLU A 395 9.37 15.10 40.13
CA GLU A 395 8.67 16.24 39.59
C GLU A 395 9.37 17.57 39.82
N LEU A 396 10.03 17.74 40.97
CA LEU A 396 10.83 18.94 41.26
C LEU A 396 12.08 18.99 40.39
N ILE A 397 12.76 17.85 40.22
CA ILE A 397 13.92 17.74 39.33
C ILE A 397 13.51 18.08 37.89
N LEU A 398 12.45 17.46 37.38
CA LEU A 398 11.95 17.71 36.03
C LEU A 398 11.61 19.17 35.75
N LYS A 399 11.20 19.96 36.76
CA LYS A 399 10.96 21.40 36.57
C LYS A 399 12.25 22.17 36.26
N ASN A 400 13.34 21.80 36.91
CA ASN A 400 14.59 22.57 36.94
C ASN A 400 15.65 22.10 35.94
N ILE A 401 15.47 20.94 35.32
CA ILE A 401 16.41 20.41 34.32
C ILE A 401 15.88 20.57 32.90
N GLN A 402 16.77 20.54 31.92
CA GLN A 402 16.42 20.25 30.53
C GLN A 402 16.59 18.74 30.31
N ILE A 403 15.58 18.10 29.71
CA ILE A 403 15.67 16.68 29.33
C ILE A 403 16.39 16.60 27.99
N GLU A 404 17.47 15.84 27.95
CA GLU A 404 18.19 15.53 26.71
C GLU A 404 17.38 14.53 25.88
N ILE A 405 17.19 14.83 24.59
CA ILE A 405 16.43 14.01 23.64
C ILE A 405 17.42 13.34 22.70
N ASN A 406 17.21 12.06 22.39
CA ASN A 406 18.00 11.36 21.39
C ASN A 406 17.68 11.93 20.01
N ASN A 407 18.57 12.80 19.50
CA ASN A 407 18.35 13.49 18.24
C ASN A 407 18.37 12.55 17.02
N GLU A 408 19.05 11.40 17.10
CA GLU A 408 19.03 10.40 16.03
C GLU A 408 17.66 9.73 15.96
N LEU A 409 17.12 9.31 17.11
CA LEU A 409 15.79 8.72 17.16
C LEU A 409 14.68 9.74 16.83
N LEU A 410 14.86 10.99 17.25
CA LEU A 410 13.95 12.08 16.91
C LEU A 410 13.85 12.32 15.40
N ARG A 411 14.91 12.04 14.63
CA ARG A 411 14.83 12.12 13.16
C ARG A 411 13.78 11.15 12.61
N TYR A 412 13.74 9.91 13.09
CA TYR A 412 12.72 8.94 12.67
C TYR A 412 11.30 9.39 13.03
N LEU A 413 11.11 10.06 14.18
CA LEU A 413 9.83 10.66 14.55
C LEU A 413 9.44 11.86 13.67
N LYS A 414 10.43 12.60 13.16
CA LYS A 414 10.23 13.80 12.33
C LYS A 414 10.06 13.51 10.83
N LEU A 415 10.35 12.29 10.37
CA LEU A 415 10.42 11.96 8.93
C LEU A 415 9.09 12.04 8.15
N GLY A 416 7.99 12.52 8.73
CA GLY A 416 6.80 13.03 8.01
C GLY A 416 6.31 12.19 6.82
N LEU A 417 5.28 11.36 7.08
CA LEU A 417 4.67 10.30 6.25
C LEU A 417 5.19 8.90 6.58
N SER A 418 4.55 8.27 7.58
CA SER A 418 4.73 6.87 8.01
C SER A 418 6.16 6.49 8.41
N PRO A 419 6.38 6.14 9.68
CA PRO A 419 5.67 5.01 10.28
C PRO A 419 4.56 5.34 11.29
N LEU A 420 3.69 4.36 11.62
CA LEU A 420 2.86 4.39 12.83
C LEU A 420 3.80 4.28 14.02
N VAL A 421 3.57 5.08 15.06
CA VAL A 421 4.48 5.17 16.19
C VAL A 421 3.73 4.93 17.50
N ALA A 422 4.24 3.99 18.30
CA ALA A 422 3.82 3.84 19.68
C ALA A 422 4.96 4.14 20.65
N LEU A 423 4.60 4.70 21.80
CA LEU A 423 5.44 4.72 22.99
C LEU A 423 5.07 3.54 23.89
N VAL A 424 6.05 2.76 24.34
CA VAL A 424 5.87 1.60 25.22
C VAL A 424 6.84 1.69 26.38
N THR A 425 6.39 2.23 27.51
CA THR A 425 7.24 2.54 28.67
C THR A 425 6.81 1.79 29.94
N ALA A 426 7.77 1.47 30.82
CA ALA A 426 7.51 0.98 32.17
C ALA A 426 7.19 2.13 33.17
N ASN A 427 7.23 3.37 32.72
CA ASN A 427 6.92 4.54 33.51
C ASN A 427 5.39 4.69 33.71
N ASN A 428 4.99 5.42 34.74
CA ASN A 428 3.57 5.68 35.02
C ASN A 428 3.02 6.82 34.13
N LYS A 429 1.69 6.93 34.04
CA LYS A 429 1.02 7.92 33.18
C LYS A 429 1.38 9.36 33.52
N GLN A 430 1.50 9.69 34.81
CA GLN A 430 1.76 11.05 35.26
C GLN A 430 3.16 11.52 34.84
N LEU A 431 4.19 10.71 35.08
CA LEU A 431 5.57 11.02 34.71
C LEU A 431 5.75 11.02 33.19
N THR A 432 5.23 10.01 32.50
CA THR A 432 5.23 9.93 31.02
C THR A 432 4.67 11.21 30.41
N ARG A 433 3.49 11.65 30.87
CA ARG A 433 2.86 12.88 30.36
C ARG A 433 3.71 14.13 30.61
N ARG A 434 4.37 14.24 31.77
CA ARG A 434 5.24 15.39 32.06
C ARG A 434 6.47 15.43 31.16
N ILE A 435 7.14 14.28 30.98
CA ILE A 435 8.30 14.16 30.09
C ILE A 435 7.89 14.53 28.66
N LEU A 436 6.79 13.96 28.15
CA LEU A 436 6.30 14.23 26.80
C LEU A 436 5.88 15.68 26.57
N ASN A 437 5.24 16.32 27.55
CA ASN A 437 4.87 17.73 27.47
C ASN A 437 6.11 18.63 27.46
N LYS A 438 7.09 18.34 28.32
CA LYS A 438 8.31 19.16 28.44
C LYS A 438 9.21 19.04 27.21
N THR A 439 9.26 17.86 26.60
CA THR A 439 10.06 17.58 25.39
C THR A 439 9.32 17.90 24.09
N GLY A 440 7.99 18.06 24.14
CA GLY A 440 7.15 18.23 22.95
C GLY A 440 7.01 16.97 22.09
N LEU A 441 7.38 15.79 22.62
CA LEU A 441 7.35 14.53 21.88
C LEU A 441 5.95 13.93 21.72
N SER A 442 4.97 14.35 22.54
CA SER A 442 3.62 13.76 22.54
C SER A 442 2.94 13.74 21.17
N LYS A 443 3.24 14.72 20.31
CA LYS A 443 2.64 14.87 18.97
C LYS A 443 3.04 13.77 17.98
N TYR A 444 4.04 12.96 18.30
CA TYR A 444 4.57 11.94 17.39
C TYR A 444 3.94 10.56 17.60
N PHE A 445 3.20 10.34 18.70
CA PHE A 445 2.69 9.00 19.04
C PHE A 445 1.20 8.88 18.75
N GLU A 446 0.82 7.86 17.98
CA GLU A 446 -0.58 7.44 17.84
C GLU A 446 -1.09 6.72 19.09
N VAL A 447 -0.21 5.96 19.74
CA VAL A 447 -0.51 5.13 20.90
C VAL A 447 0.57 5.32 21.97
N ILE A 448 0.16 5.43 23.23
CA ILE A 448 1.06 5.48 24.39
C ILE A 448 0.62 4.41 25.38
N ILE A 449 1.49 3.43 25.62
CA ILE A 449 1.30 2.36 26.59
C ILE A 449 2.24 2.58 27.78
N THR A 450 1.67 2.63 28.98
CA THR A 450 2.39 2.79 30.26
C THR A 450 2.27 1.55 31.14
N CYS A 451 2.96 1.51 32.27
CA CYS A 451 2.84 0.38 33.21
C CYS A 451 1.42 0.20 33.78
N GLU A 452 0.62 1.28 33.83
CA GLU A 452 -0.77 1.26 34.31
C GLU A 452 -1.76 0.72 33.27
N ASP A 453 -1.30 0.51 32.02
CA ASP A 453 -2.13 0.04 30.91
C ASP A 453 -2.14 -1.48 30.77
N VAL A 454 -1.32 -2.19 31.54
CA VAL A 454 -1.08 -3.63 31.42
C VAL A 454 -1.21 -4.35 32.76
N LYS A 455 -1.47 -5.65 32.71
CA LYS A 455 -1.56 -6.48 33.91
C LYS A 455 -0.18 -6.90 34.39
N ASN A 456 0.64 -7.41 33.48
CA ASN A 456 2.02 -7.79 33.75
C ASN A 456 2.97 -6.81 33.06
N GLN A 457 4.06 -6.45 33.72
CA GLN A 457 5.03 -5.49 33.20
C GLN A 457 6.22 -6.16 32.53
N LYS A 458 7.08 -5.38 31.85
CA LYS A 458 8.36 -5.85 31.30
C LYS A 458 9.11 -6.65 32.39
N PRO A 459 9.54 -7.90 32.14
CA PRO A 459 9.79 -8.53 30.84
C PRO A 459 8.62 -9.28 30.22
N GLU A 460 7.42 -9.28 30.80
CA GLU A 460 6.24 -9.90 30.19
C GLU A 460 5.77 -9.13 28.94
N PRO A 461 5.16 -9.79 27.94
CA PRO A 461 4.91 -9.20 26.63
C PRO A 461 3.71 -8.24 26.57
N ASP A 462 2.93 -8.11 27.65
CA ASP A 462 1.64 -7.41 27.68
C ASP A 462 1.68 -6.01 27.04
N ALA A 463 2.72 -5.22 27.33
CA ALA A 463 2.83 -3.84 26.85
C ALA A 463 3.00 -3.75 25.34
N TYR A 464 3.87 -4.59 24.78
CA TYR A 464 4.05 -4.68 23.33
C TYR A 464 2.83 -5.31 22.66
N LEU A 465 2.23 -6.37 23.22
CA LEU A 465 1.00 -6.97 22.68
C LEU A 465 -0.16 -5.96 22.65
N LYS A 466 -0.26 -5.11 23.68
CA LYS A 466 -1.25 -4.03 23.72
C LYS A 466 -0.97 -2.98 22.66
N ALA A 467 0.28 -2.53 22.50
CA ALA A 467 0.66 -1.59 21.46
C ALA A 467 0.35 -2.13 20.04
N LEU A 468 0.71 -3.38 19.76
CA LEU A 468 0.40 -4.07 18.50
C LEU A 468 -1.11 -4.10 18.22
N LYS A 469 -1.91 -4.40 19.25
CA LYS A 469 -3.37 -4.45 19.16
C LYS A 469 -3.97 -3.06 18.90
N GLU A 470 -3.52 -2.02 19.61
CA GLU A 470 -4.04 -0.65 19.45
C GLU A 470 -3.63 -0.02 18.12
N LEU A 471 -2.41 -0.29 17.65
CA LEU A 471 -1.94 0.10 16.32
C LEU A 471 -2.52 -0.77 15.20
N ASN A 472 -3.13 -1.92 15.53
CA ASN A 472 -3.61 -2.93 14.60
C ASN A 472 -2.52 -3.40 13.60
N VAL A 473 -1.34 -3.71 14.12
CA VAL A 473 -0.18 -4.20 13.36
C VAL A 473 0.26 -5.57 13.86
N SER A 474 0.94 -6.34 13.01
CA SER A 474 1.50 -7.64 13.38
C SER A 474 2.96 -7.53 13.84
N PRO A 475 3.45 -8.43 14.72
CA PRO A 475 4.81 -8.36 15.25
C PRO A 475 5.92 -8.33 14.20
N GLU A 476 5.72 -9.01 13.06
CA GLU A 476 6.67 -9.04 11.94
C GLU A 476 6.85 -7.70 11.22
N ASN A 477 5.87 -6.79 11.35
CA ASN A 477 5.86 -5.48 10.71
C ASN A 477 6.18 -4.36 11.69
N CYS A 478 6.90 -4.68 12.76
CA CYS A 478 7.27 -3.74 13.81
C CYS A 478 8.78 -3.69 13.99
N ILE A 479 9.30 -2.50 14.30
CA ILE A 479 10.66 -2.29 14.79
C ILE A 479 10.57 -1.69 16.18
N VAL A 480 11.21 -2.33 17.15
CA VAL A 480 11.29 -1.84 18.53
C VAL A 480 12.64 -1.15 18.74
N PHE A 481 12.62 0.05 19.32
CA PHE A 481 13.80 0.73 19.86
C PHE A 481 13.74 0.68 21.37
N GLU A 482 14.73 0.06 21.98
CA GLU A 482 14.73 -0.24 23.42
C GLU A 482 16.17 -0.34 23.93
N ASP A 483 16.42 0.11 25.15
CA ASP A 483 17.74 0.06 25.78
C ASP A 483 17.86 -1.04 26.84
N SER A 484 16.76 -1.40 27.50
CA SER A 484 16.78 -2.32 28.64
C SER A 484 16.66 -3.80 28.25
N GLU A 485 17.35 -4.69 28.97
CA GLU A 485 17.23 -6.14 28.78
C GLU A 485 15.82 -6.65 29.09
N ALA A 486 15.13 -6.05 30.08
CA ALA A 486 13.74 -6.37 30.40
C ALA A 486 12.81 -6.02 29.23
N GLY A 487 12.97 -4.84 28.62
CA GLY A 487 12.21 -4.43 27.45
C GLY A 487 12.49 -5.27 26.22
N ILE A 488 13.76 -5.63 25.96
CA ILE A 488 14.13 -6.52 24.85
C ILE A 488 13.48 -7.90 25.02
N LYS A 489 13.49 -8.46 26.25
CA LYS A 489 12.81 -9.74 26.55
C LYS A 489 11.30 -9.64 26.32
N SER A 490 10.67 -8.55 26.75
CA SER A 490 9.24 -8.28 26.54
C SER A 490 8.87 -8.20 25.06
N ALA A 491 9.66 -7.47 24.25
CA ALA A 491 9.44 -7.36 22.81
C ALA A 491 9.59 -8.71 22.09
N LYS A 492 10.61 -9.50 22.46
CA LYS A 492 10.82 -10.85 21.92
C LYS A 492 9.67 -11.79 22.29
N ALA A 493 9.21 -11.75 23.54
CA ALA A 493 8.09 -12.56 24.03
C ALA A 493 6.76 -12.19 23.32
N ALA A 494 6.61 -10.94 22.86
CA ALA A 494 5.49 -10.50 22.03
C ALA A 494 5.60 -10.94 20.55
N GLY A 495 6.66 -11.66 20.17
CA GLY A 495 6.90 -12.16 18.82
C GLY A 495 7.58 -11.17 17.88
N ILE A 496 8.03 -10.01 18.37
CA ILE A 496 8.69 -8.99 17.55
C ILE A 496 10.16 -9.39 17.34
N LYS A 497 10.58 -9.50 16.08
CA LYS A 497 11.95 -9.91 15.72
C LYS A 497 12.91 -8.75 15.48
N ASN A 498 12.41 -7.64 14.94
CA ASN A 498 13.24 -6.47 14.63
C ASN A 498 13.37 -5.58 15.86
N ILE A 499 14.43 -5.78 16.63
CA ILE A 499 14.69 -5.00 17.85
C ILE A 499 16.06 -4.31 17.69
N ARG A 500 16.08 -2.99 17.85
CA ARG A 500 17.28 -2.17 17.86
C ARG A 500 17.59 -1.82 19.30
N LYS A 501 18.65 -2.41 19.84
CA LYS A 501 19.18 -2.02 21.15
C LYS A 501 19.76 -0.61 21.03
N VAL A 502 19.27 0.31 21.84
CA VAL A 502 19.71 1.70 21.89
C VAL A 502 20.56 1.88 23.14
N ALA A 503 21.58 2.73 23.06
CA ALA A 503 22.36 3.18 24.21
C ALA A 503 22.58 4.69 24.05
N TYR A 504 22.50 5.41 25.18
CA TYR A 504 22.74 6.86 25.25
C TYR A 504 24.22 7.21 25.41
#